data_AF-A0A415RA63-F1
#
_entry.id   AF-A0A415RA63-F1
#
_cell.length_a   1.000
_cell.length_b   1.000
_cell.length_c   1.000
_cell.angle_alpha   90.00
_cell.angle_beta   90.00
_cell.angle_gamma   90.00
#
_symmetry.space_group_name_H-M   'P 1'
#
loop_
_entity.id
_entity.type
_entity.pdbx_description
1 polymer ?
#
loop_
_entity_poly.entity_id
_entity_poly.type
_entity_poly.pdbx_seq_one_letter_code
_entity_poly.pdbx_strand_id
1 'polypeptide(L)' 'MFRTAGESLVADPEGNLVCKADDREQLVTVTLDLAKARQRQEKVPWLKLRRPEWYGSQA' A
#
# COMPACT_ATOMS: atom_id res chain seq x y z
N MET A 1 -12.88 -26.43 -7.81
CA MET A 1 -11.43 -26.27 -7.61
C MET A 1 -11.17 -24.79 -7.39
N PHE A 2 -10.65 -24.38 -6.23
CA PHE A 2 -10.32 -22.97 -5.98
C PHE A 2 -8.93 -22.69 -6.58
N ARG A 3 -8.78 -21.59 -7.33
CA ARG A 3 -7.51 -21.16 -7.92
C ARG A 3 -7.15 -19.79 -7.38
N THR A 4 -5.95 -19.66 -6.84
CA THR A 4 -5.37 -18.37 -6.47
C THR A 4 -4.87 -17.66 -7.73
N ALA A 5 -4.95 -16.33 -7.77
CA ALA A 5 -4.45 -15.54 -8.90
C ALA A 5 -2.93 -15.30 -8.86
N GLY A 6 -2.28 -15.47 -7.71
CA GLY A 6 -0.88 -15.07 -7.53
C GLY A 6 -0.77 -13.55 -7.51
N GLU A 7 0.08 -12.99 -8.38
CA GLU A 7 0.20 -11.54 -8.64
C GLU A 7 0.44 -10.66 -7.39
N SER A 8 1.17 -11.19 -6.40
CA SER A 8 1.57 -10.42 -5.22
C SER A 8 2.28 -9.13 -5.62
N LEU A 9 2.01 -8.02 -4.94
CA LEU A 9 2.52 -6.71 -5.32
C LEU A 9 2.94 -5.86 -4.12
N VAL A 10 3.82 -4.89 -4.40
CA VAL A 10 4.24 -3.86 -3.45
C VAL A 10 4.03 -2.51 -4.13
N ALA A 11 3.32 -1.60 -3.47
CA ALA A 11 3.12 -0.23 -3.94
C ALA A 11 3.71 0.78 -2.95
N ASP A 12 4.16 1.92 -3.45
CA ASP A 12 4.69 3.01 -2.64
C ASP A 12 3.58 3.99 -2.17
N PRO A 13 3.90 4.94 -1.26
CA PRO A 13 2.93 5.93 -0.76
C PRO A 13 2.39 6.93 -1.80
N GLU A 14 3.01 7.03 -2.98
CA GLU A 14 2.50 7.83 -4.11
C GLU A 14 1.55 6.99 -4.99
N GLY A 15 1.43 5.68 -4.73
CA GLY A 15 0.60 4.74 -5.47
C GLY A 15 1.31 4.05 -6.63
N ASN A 16 2.63 4.20 -6.76
CA ASN A 16 3.39 3.54 -7.81
C ASN A 16 3.63 2.07 -7.44
N LEU A 17 3.57 1.17 -8.43
CA LEU A 17 4.00 -0.22 -8.25
C LEU A 17 5.53 -0.28 -8.13
N VAL A 18 6.02 -0.75 -6.99
CA VAL A 18 7.43 -1.03 -6.74
C VAL A 18 7.78 -2.42 -7.25
N CYS A 19 6.86 -3.37 -7.11
CA CYS A 19 6.99 -4.73 -7.62
C CYS A 19 5.61 -5.34 -7.88
N LYS A 20 5.53 -6.22 -8.87
CA LYS A 20 4.38 -7.09 -9.13
C LYS A 20 4.91 -8.46 -9.58
N ALA A 21 4.48 -9.52 -8.89
CA ALA A 21 4.75 -10.91 -9.23
C ALA A 21 3.86 -11.38 -10.39
N ASP A 22 4.12 -12.57 -10.91
CA ASP A 22 3.22 -13.27 -11.81
C ASP A 22 2.39 -14.32 -11.04
N ASP A 23 1.75 -15.24 -11.78
CA ASP A 23 0.93 -16.32 -11.23
C ASP A 23 1.72 -17.61 -10.90
N ARG A 24 3.06 -17.55 -10.93
CA ARG A 24 3.96 -18.67 -10.64
C ARG A 24 4.55 -18.58 -9.24
N GLU A 25 4.99 -19.71 -8.72
CA GLU A 25 5.66 -19.80 -7.42
C GLU A 25 6.99 -19.03 -7.44
N GLN A 26 7.13 -18.07 -6.52
CA GLN A 26 8.33 -17.25 -6.40
C GLN A 26 8.42 -16.58 -5.01
N LEU A 27 9.63 -16.18 -4.63
CA LEU A 27 9.85 -15.28 -3.49
C LEU A 27 10.14 -13.87 -4.02
N VAL A 28 9.27 -12.92 -3.68
CA VAL A 28 9.47 -11.50 -3.98
C VAL A 28 10.08 -10.79 -2.78
N THR A 29 11.21 -10.12 -2.98
CA THR A 29 11.86 -9.29 -1.95
C THR A 29 12.05 -7.87 -2.47
N VAL A 30 11.67 -6.86 -1.67
CA VAL A 30 11.82 -5.44 -2.00
C VAL A 30 12.39 -4.71 -0.79
N THR A 31 13.39 -3.87 -1.01
CA THR A 31 13.89 -2.94 0.01
C THR A 31 13.13 -1.62 -0.11
N LEU A 32 12.49 -1.19 0.98
CA LEU A 32 11.70 0.03 1.02
C LEU A 32 12.38 1.12 1.86
N ASP A 33 12.38 2.33 1.33
CA ASP A 33 12.72 3.53 2.11
C ASP A 33 11.47 4.07 2.81
N LEU A 34 11.41 3.87 4.12
CA LEU A 34 10.28 4.30 4.95
C LEU A 34 10.21 5.82 5.11
N ALA A 35 11.30 6.56 4.85
CA ALA A 35 11.27 8.02 4.91
C ALA A 35 10.32 8.62 3.86
N LYS A 36 10.12 7.93 2.72
CA LYS A 36 9.17 8.35 1.68
C LYS A 36 7.74 8.43 2.19
N ALA A 37 7.33 7.54 3.09
CA ALA A 37 5.99 7.58 3.69
C ALA A 37 5.79 8.85 4.52
N ARG A 38 6.81 9.23 5.31
CA ARG A 38 6.79 10.47 6.09
C ARG A 38 6.75 11.71 5.19
N GLN A 39 7.61 11.75 4.16
CA GLN A 39 7.64 12.86 3.21
C GLN A 39 6.30 13.02 2.48
N ARG A 40 5.64 11.91 2.12
CA ARG A 40 4.30 11.94 1.52
C ARG A 40 3.28 12.54 2.47
N GLN A 41 3.27 12.13 3.74
CA GLN A 41 2.35 12.66 4.75
C GLN A 41 2.56 14.15 5.00
N GLU A 42 3.80 14.64 4.94
CA GLU A 42 4.12 16.06 5.07
C GLU A 42 3.61 16.88 3.88
N LYS A 43 3.74 16.35 2.65
CA LYS A 43 3.19 16.97 1.44
C LYS A 43 1.67 16.96 1.40
N VAL A 44 1.07 15.83 1.79
CA VAL A 44 -0.36 15.58 1.68
C VAL A 44 -0.89 14.93 2.97
N PRO A 45 -1.34 15.74 3.95
CA PRO A 45 -1.59 15.28 5.31
C PRO A 45 -3.00 14.68 5.49
N TRP A 46 -3.38 13.71 4.65
CA TRP A 46 -4.73 13.11 4.65
C TRP A 46 -5.19 12.65 6.03
N LEU A 47 -4.29 12.07 6.82
CA LEU A 47 -4.59 11.60 8.17
C LEU A 47 -5.02 12.73 9.12
N LYS A 48 -4.48 13.94 8.96
CA LYS A 48 -4.87 15.12 9.75
C LYS A 48 -6.18 15.74 9.27
N LEU A 49 -6.56 15.48 8.02
CA LEU A 49 -7.77 16.00 7.39
C LEU A 49 -8.97 15.05 7.53
N ARG A 50 -8.78 13.91 8.22
CA ARG A 50 -9.88 12.98 8.53
C ARG A 50 -10.95 13.68 9.36
N ARG A 51 -12.19 13.23 9.20
CA ARG A 51 -13.36 13.61 10.02
C ARG A 51 -13.95 12.36 10.67
N PRO A 52 -13.29 11.80 11.71
CA PRO A 52 -13.70 10.55 12.35
C PRO A 52 -15.17 10.55 12.80
N GLU A 53 -15.68 11.71 13.20
CA GLU A 53 -17.06 11.92 13.61
C GLU A 53 -18.10 11.58 12.51
N TRP A 54 -17.69 11.49 11.24
CA TRP A 54 -18.58 11.15 10.10
C TRP A 54 -18.45 9.71 9.62
N TYR A 55 -17.48 8.94 10.12
CA TYR A 55 -17.20 7.61 9.57
C TYR A 55 -18.00 6.46 10.23
N GLY A 56 -18.78 6.77 11.27
CA GLY A 56 -19.52 5.76 12.04
C GLY A 56 -18.63 4.91 12.94
N SER A 57 -19.20 3.90 13.60
CA SER A 57 -18.53 3.11 14.63
C SER A 57 -17.47 2.13 14.15
N GLN A 58 -17.26 2.01 12.83
CA GLN A 58 -16.37 1.01 12.22
C GLN A 58 -15.08 1.62 11.63
N ALA A 59 -14.75 2.87 11.93
CA ALA A 59 -13.73 3.64 11.21
C ALA A 59 -12.69 4.36 12.08
#